data_AF-A0A841BPN3-F1
#
_entry.id   AF-A0A841BPN3-F1
#
_cell.length_a   1.000
_cell.length_b   1.000
_cell.length_c   1.000
_cell.angle_alpha   90.00
_cell.angle_beta   90.00
_cell.angle_gamma   90.00
#
_symmetry.space_group_name_H-M   'P 1'
#
loop_
_entity.id
_entity.type
_entity.pdbx_description
1 polymer ?
#
loop_
_entity_poly.entity_id
_entity_poly.type
_entity_poly.pdbx_seq_one_letter_code
_entity_poly.pdbx_strand_id
1 'polypeptide(L)' 'MTPEPEEAQIAAIVGRLERRYPAARIAGAELESRVRGLYHQFDTARIRTFVAVFVERLARISIEEQSAHAVR' A
#
# COMPACT_ATOMS: atom_id res chain seq x y z
N MET A 1 5.07 3.49 -23.10
CA MET A 1 5.21 2.20 -22.41
C MET A 1 4.05 2.10 -21.45
N THR A 2 3.12 1.17 -21.66
CA THR A 2 1.97 0.99 -20.75
C THR A 2 2.49 0.26 -19.51
N PRO A 3 2.21 0.72 -18.28
CA PRO A 3 2.63 0.00 -17.08
C PRO A 3 2.05 -1.42 -17.09
N GLU A 4 2.80 -2.37 -16.55
CA GLU A 4 2.29 -3.71 -16.32
C GLU A 4 1.04 -3.65 -15.42
N PRO A 5 0.07 -4.57 -15.58
CA PRO A 5 -1.18 -4.54 -14.81
C PRO A 5 -0.98 -4.45 -13.29
N GLU A 6 0.12 -5.01 -12.80
CA GLU A 6 0.54 -4.96 -11.40
C GLU A 6 1.02 -3.56 -10.98
N GLU A 7 1.94 -2.96 -11.72
CA GLU A 7 2.43 -1.60 -11.43
C GLU A 7 1.30 -0.58 -11.48
N ALA A 8 0.34 -0.74 -12.40
CA ALA A 8 -0.86 0.08 -12.43
C ALA A 8 -1.72 -0.08 -11.16
N GLN A 9 -1.82 -1.29 -10.61
CA GLN A 9 -2.55 -1.53 -9.36
C GLN A 9 -1.82 -0.93 -8.15
N ILE A 10 -0.50 -1.13 -8.04
CA ILE A 10 0.32 -0.56 -6.97
C ILE A 10 0.21 0.96 -6.99
N ALA A 11 0.41 1.59 -8.15
CA ALA A 11 0.29 3.04 -8.31
C ALA A 11 -1.11 3.55 -7.94
N ALA A 12 -2.17 2.82 -8.32
CA ALA A 12 -3.53 3.19 -7.97
C ALA A 12 -3.80 3.10 -6.45
N ILE A 13 -3.22 2.09 -5.77
CA ILE A 13 -3.30 1.97 -4.31
C ILE A 13 -2.56 3.13 -3.63
N VAL A 14 -1.30 3.37 -4.03
CA VAL A 14 -0.48 4.48 -3.49
C VAL A 14 -1.22 5.80 -3.65
N GLY A 15 -1.71 6.12 -4.85
CA GLY A 15 -2.43 7.37 -5.09
C GLY A 15 -3.74 7.52 -4.30
N ARG A 16 -4.42 6.42 -3.94
CA ARG A 16 -5.57 6.47 -3.01
C ARG A 16 -5.13 6.72 -1.58
N LEU A 17 -4.04 6.10 -1.14
CA LEU A 17 -3.52 6.25 0.21
C LEU A 17 -2.88 7.62 0.44
N GLU A 18 -2.17 8.20 -0.53
CA GLU A 18 -1.63 9.57 -0.46
C GLU A 18 -2.73 10.62 -0.29
N ARG A 19 -3.87 10.43 -0.97
CA ARG A 19 -5.05 11.31 -0.80
C ARG A 19 -5.69 11.17 0.58
N ARG A 20 -5.53 10.02 1.24
CA ARG A 20 -6.16 9.71 2.52
C ARG A 20 -5.27 10.06 3.72
N TYR A 21 -3.97 9.85 3.60
CA TYR A 21 -3.00 10.04 4.67
C TYR A 21 -2.06 11.19 4.30
N PRO A 22 -2.07 12.30 5.05
CA PRO A 22 -1.16 13.41 4.79
C PRO A 22 0.29 13.00 5.01
N ALA A 23 1.23 13.70 4.38
CA ALA A 23 2.67 13.42 4.48
C ALA A 23 3.22 13.44 5.93
N ALA A 24 2.55 14.16 6.84
CA ALA A 24 2.87 14.17 8.28
C ALA A 24 2.60 12.82 8.98
N ARG A 25 1.77 11.94 8.40
CA ARG A 25 1.49 10.59 8.89
C ARG A 25 2.45 9.55 8.31
N ILE A 26 2.75 9.65 7.01
CA ILE A 26 3.67 8.76 6.31
C ILE A 26 4.23 9.49 5.09
N ALA A 27 5.54 9.42 4.88
CA ALA A 27 6.17 10.02 3.70
C ALA A 27 5.82 9.22 2.44
N GLY A 28 5.66 9.90 1.29
CA GLY A 28 5.24 9.25 0.04
C GLY A 28 6.15 8.08 -0.38
N ALA A 29 7.47 8.24 -0.28
CA ALA A 29 8.43 7.17 -0.58
C ALA A 29 8.29 5.96 0.37
N GLU A 30 8.01 6.21 1.66
CA GLU A 30 7.78 5.15 2.63
C GLU A 30 6.45 4.44 2.35
N LEU A 31 5.41 5.17 2.02
CA LEU A 31 4.11 4.63 1.63
C LEU A 31 4.25 3.74 0.39
N GLU A 32 4.93 4.21 -0.65
CA GLU A 32 5.18 3.42 -1.86
C GLU A 32 5.96 2.14 -1.53
N SER A 33 7.08 2.26 -0.81
CA SER A 33 7.88 1.10 -0.39
C SER A 33 7.05 0.09 0.42
N ARG A 34 6.14 0.56 1.28
CA ARG A 34 5.27 -0.28 2.10
C ARG A 34 4.23 -1.01 1.26
N VAL A 35 3.56 -0.31 0.35
CA VAL A 35 2.57 -0.91 -0.56
C VAL A 35 3.24 -1.95 -1.45
N ARG A 36 4.40 -1.64 -2.04
CA ARG A 36 5.18 -2.60 -2.85
C ARG A 36 5.58 -3.83 -2.03
N GLY A 37 6.11 -3.64 -0.83
CA GLY A 37 6.48 -4.74 0.06
C GLY A 37 5.30 -5.65 0.41
N LEU A 38 4.14 -5.08 0.70
CA LEU A 38 2.92 -5.84 0.95
C LEU A 38 2.40 -6.56 -0.30
N TYR A 39 2.52 -5.95 -1.48
CA TYR A 39 2.10 -6.56 -2.74
C TYR A 39 2.95 -7.78 -3.08
N HIS A 40 4.27 -7.67 -2.94
CA HIS A 40 5.21 -8.77 -3.20
C HIS A 40 5.01 -9.99 -2.30
N GLN A 41 4.41 -9.85 -1.12
CA GLN A 41 4.04 -11.00 -0.28
C GLN A 41 3.03 -11.94 -0.96
N PHE A 42 2.36 -11.48 -2.02
CA PHE A 42 1.38 -12.24 -2.79
C PHE A 42 1.87 -12.64 -4.19
N ASP A 43 3.17 -12.54 -4.48
CA ASP A 43 3.73 -12.90 -5.80
C ASP A 43 3.43 -14.36 -6.19
N THR A 44 3.35 -15.26 -5.22
CA THR A 44 3.02 -16.68 -5.43
C THR A 44 1.53 -16.99 -5.39
N ALA A 45 0.66 -15.99 -5.18
CA ALA A 45 -0.78 -16.20 -5.08
C ALA A 45 -1.37 -16.63 -6.43
N ARG A 46 -2.02 -17.81 -6.44
CA ARG A 46 -2.65 -18.37 -7.66
C ARG A 46 -3.86 -17.55 -8.14
N ILE A 47 -4.45 -16.74 -7.28
CA ILE A 47 -5.59 -15.87 -7.59
C ILE A 47 -5.21 -14.43 -7.23
N ARG A 48 -5.04 -13.58 -8.24
CA ARG A 48 -4.59 -12.18 -8.07
C ARG A 48 -5.72 -11.16 -8.05
N THR A 49 -6.95 -11.56 -8.39
CA THR A 49 -8.11 -10.65 -8.55
C THR A 49 -8.37 -9.76 -7.32
N PHE A 50 -8.06 -10.26 -6.12
CA PHE A 50 -8.32 -9.55 -4.87
C PHE A 50 -7.07 -9.01 -4.18
N VAL A 51 -5.87 -9.30 -4.70
CA VAL A 51 -4.60 -8.91 -4.05
C VAL A 51 -4.55 -7.41 -3.79
N ALA A 52 -4.93 -6.59 -4.78
CA ALA A 52 -4.96 -5.14 -4.63
C ALA A 52 -5.84 -4.66 -3.45
N VAL A 53 -7.01 -5.28 -3.25
CA VAL A 53 -7.94 -4.94 -2.17
C VAL A 53 -7.35 -5.33 -0.81
N PHE A 54 -6.73 -6.51 -0.72
CA PHE A 54 -6.06 -6.96 0.50
C PHE A 54 -4.87 -6.09 0.85
N VAL A 55 -4.01 -5.79 -0.12
CA VAL A 55 -2.82 -4.94 0.05
C VAL A 55 -3.21 -3.54 0.53
N GLU A 56 -4.22 -2.92 -0.07
CA GLU A 56 -4.70 -1.61 0.38
C GLU A 56 -5.20 -1.66 1.82
N ARG A 57 -5.95 -2.71 2.20
CA ARG A 57 -6.42 -2.88 3.58
C ARG A 57 -5.26 -3.06 4.56
N LEU A 58 -4.27 -3.89 4.22
CA LEU A 58 -3.10 -4.13 5.06
C LEU A 58 -2.25 -2.86 5.22
N ALA A 59 -2.04 -2.11 4.14
CA ALA A 59 -1.31 -0.85 4.18
C ALA A 59 -1.99 0.14 5.13
N ARG A 60 -3.31 0.28 5.05
CA ARG A 60 -4.08 1.14 5.96
C ARG A 60 -3.91 0.76 7.43
N ILE A 61 -4.06 -0.53 7.75
CA ILE A 61 -3.88 -1.04 9.12
C ILE A 61 -2.47 -0.69 9.61
N SER A 62 -1.44 -0.93 8.80
CA SER A 62 -0.05 -0.65 9.20
C SER A 62 0.21 0.83 9.53
N ILE A 63 -0.40 1.76 8.78
CA ILE A 63 -0.27 3.22 9.01
C ILE A 63 -1.03 3.62 10.29
N GLU A 64 -2.22 3.06 10.48
CA GLU A 64 -3.09 3.32 11.62
C GLU A 64 -2.47 2.79 12.93
N GLU A 65 -1.87 1.60 12.91
CA GLU A 65 -1.21 0.98 14.07
C GLU A 65 0.09 1.67 14.48
N GLN A 66 0.92 2.11 13.52
CA GLN A 66 2.13 2.91 13.79
C GLN A 66 1.79 4.19 14.56
N SER A 67 0.64 4.79 14.27
CA SER A 67 0.18 6.01 14.93
C SER A 67 -0.26 5.76 16.38
N ALA A 68 -0.69 4.55 16.72
CA ALA A 68 -1.13 4.19 18.07
C ALA A 68 0.02 3.93 19.04
N HIS A 69 1.21 3.58 18.54
CA HIS A 69 2.42 3.38 19.36
C HIS A 69 3.24 4.66 19.58
N ALA A 70 3.07 5.70 18.75
CA ALA A 70 3.78 6.96 18.90
C ALA A 70 3.24 7.87 20.03
N VAL A 71 2.18 7.48 20.73
CA VAL A 71 1.49 8.26 21.79
C VAL A 71 1.64 7.58 23.17
N ARG A 72 2.69 6.79 23.39
CA ARG A 72 2.99 6.17 24.70
C ARG A 72 4.36 6.57 25.21
#